data_AF-A0A6J6RH55-F1
#
_entry.id   AF-A0A6J6RH55-F1
#
_cell.length_a   1.000
_cell.length_b   1.000
_cell.length_c   1.000
_cell.angle_alpha   90.00
_cell.angle_beta   90.00
_cell.angle_gamma   90.00
#
_symmetry.space_group_name_H-M   'P 1'
#
loop_
_entity.id
_entity.type
_entity.pdbx_description
1 polymer ?
#
loop_
_entity_poly.entity_id
_entity_poly.type
_entity_poly.pdbx_seq_one_letter_code
_entity_poly.pdbx_strand_id
1 'polypeptide(L)'
;MIGLVTTNAPIYASGAPAFTDGSLSYKVAGLHFKADGTLFKGSYDLAIRSDFARCLYGFSNAPIRASVSVLSSDGSTQNVSTELVTEKNGWMTLSAKNFTFSAPTIKVKLVQDKPLKSSTEPSKQAAPVKKTIVKVKVINCVNGKMSKKVSGSNPKCPTGYKAK
;
A
#
# COMPACT_ATOMS: atom_id res chain seq x y z
N MET A 1 5.69 14.98 19.40
CA MET A 1 5.03 13.68 19.14
C MET A 1 5.05 13.40 17.64
N ILE A 2 5.60 12.28 17.20
CA ILE A 2 5.81 11.95 15.76
C ILE A 2 4.76 10.97 15.21
N GLY A 3 4.03 10.29 16.08
CA GLY A 3 2.95 9.37 15.74
C GLY A 3 2.17 8.91 16.97
N LEU A 4 1.03 8.26 16.74
CA LEU A 4 0.16 7.64 17.72
C LEU A 4 -0.38 6.33 17.15
N VAL A 5 -0.44 5.30 17.99
CA VAL A 5 -1.14 4.06 17.71
C VAL A 5 -2.29 3.93 18.70
N THR A 6 -3.47 3.55 18.21
CA THR A 6 -4.61 3.16 19.06
C THR A 6 -5.12 1.80 18.64
N THR A 7 -5.49 0.97 19.61
CA THR A 7 -6.06 -0.36 19.36
C THR A 7 -7.00 -0.76 20.49
N ASN A 8 -8.02 -1.57 20.18
CA ASN A 8 -8.87 -2.22 21.18
C ASN A 8 -8.32 -3.59 21.64
N ALA A 9 -7.11 -3.95 21.24
CA ALA A 9 -6.45 -5.17 21.66
C ALA A 9 -6.19 -5.16 23.18
N PRO A 10 -6.54 -6.22 23.93
CA PRO A 10 -6.23 -6.30 25.36
C PRO A 10 -4.73 -6.47 25.62
N ILE A 11 -3.98 -7.00 24.66
CA ILE A 11 -2.53 -7.18 24.74
C ILE A 11 -1.93 -6.52 23.50
N TYR A 12 -0.87 -5.73 23.67
CA TYR A 12 -0.20 -5.05 22.58
C TYR A 12 1.28 -4.81 22.89
N ALA A 13 2.09 -4.63 21.85
CA ALA A 13 3.51 -4.29 21.99
C ALA A 13 3.69 -2.93 22.68
N SER A 14 4.65 -2.84 23.59
CA SER A 14 5.02 -1.55 24.18
C SER A 14 5.78 -0.70 23.16
N GLY A 15 5.32 0.53 22.93
CA GLY A 15 6.04 1.53 22.14
C GLY A 15 5.54 1.67 20.69
N ALA A 16 6.39 2.25 19.84
CA ALA A 16 6.05 2.51 18.44
C ALA A 16 6.17 1.24 17.56
N PRO A 17 5.46 1.18 16.42
CA PRO A 17 5.66 0.10 15.45
C PRO A 17 7.12 0.00 14.99
N ALA A 18 7.62 -1.22 14.89
CA ALA A 18 8.95 -1.48 14.36
C ALA A 18 8.96 -1.27 12.85
N PHE A 19 9.89 -0.47 12.34
CA PHE A 19 10.08 -0.31 10.90
C PHE A 19 11.10 -1.32 10.38
N THR A 20 10.63 -2.35 9.68
CA THR A 20 11.46 -3.41 9.12
C THR A 20 10.93 -3.77 7.72
N ASP A 21 11.84 -3.99 6.76
CA ASP A 21 11.49 -4.36 5.38
C ASP A 21 10.50 -3.39 4.69
N GLY A 22 10.66 -2.09 4.95
CA GLY A 22 9.79 -1.05 4.39
C GLY A 22 8.35 -1.10 4.90
N SER A 23 8.10 -1.73 6.05
CA SER A 23 6.78 -1.84 6.66
C SER A 23 6.84 -1.52 8.15
N LEU A 24 5.83 -0.82 8.65
CA LEU A 24 5.62 -0.61 10.08
C LEU A 24 4.88 -1.83 10.64
N SER A 25 5.53 -2.57 11.52
CA SER A 25 5.00 -3.78 12.14
C SER A 25 4.64 -3.52 13.58
N TYR A 26 3.41 -3.80 13.97
CA TYR A 26 2.93 -3.66 15.34
C TYR A 26 2.27 -4.95 15.81
N LYS A 27 2.63 -5.41 17.01
CA LYS A 27 2.09 -6.65 17.57
C LYS A 27 0.91 -6.38 18.49
N VAL A 28 -0.17 -7.12 18.29
CA VAL A 28 -1.38 -7.08 19.11
C VAL A 28 -1.80 -8.51 19.43
N ALA A 29 -2.54 -8.72 20.50
CA ALA A 29 -3.10 -10.02 20.85
C ALA A 29 -4.40 -9.84 21.65
N GLY A 30 -5.24 -10.85 21.59
CA GLY A 30 -6.55 -10.87 22.23
C GLY A 30 -7.22 -12.22 22.07
N LEU A 31 -8.33 -12.39 22.78
CA LEU A 31 -9.15 -13.59 22.67
C LEU A 31 -9.81 -13.67 21.29
N HIS A 32 -10.06 -14.89 20.80
CA HIS A 32 -10.76 -15.09 19.52
C HIS A 32 -12.24 -14.69 19.62
N PHE A 33 -12.85 -14.97 20.77
CA PHE A 33 -14.25 -14.65 21.08
C PHE A 33 -14.34 -13.70 22.28
N LYS A 34 -15.42 -12.94 22.31
CA LYS A 34 -15.87 -12.18 23.48
C LYS A 34 -16.55 -13.09 24.49
N ALA A 35 -16.84 -12.55 25.68
CA ALA A 35 -17.54 -13.28 26.74
C ALA A 35 -18.96 -13.74 26.33
N ASP A 36 -19.57 -13.07 25.34
CA ASP A 36 -20.88 -13.42 24.77
C ASP A 36 -20.82 -14.47 23.66
N GLY A 37 -19.63 -15.01 23.35
CA GLY A 37 -19.42 -16.00 22.29
C GLY A 37 -19.30 -15.42 20.86
N THR A 38 -19.41 -14.11 20.69
CA THR A 38 -19.24 -13.46 19.38
C THR A 38 -17.77 -13.30 19.01
N LEU A 39 -17.44 -13.24 17.70
CA LEU A 39 -16.07 -13.01 17.26
C LEU A 39 -15.54 -11.67 17.79
N PHE A 40 -14.36 -11.69 18.39
CA PHE A 40 -13.69 -10.46 18.77
C PHE A 40 -13.04 -9.84 17.53
N LYS A 41 -13.66 -8.75 17.05
CA LYS A 41 -13.13 -7.91 15.98
C LYS A 41 -12.17 -6.85 16.50
N GLY A 42 -10.95 -6.86 15.98
CA GLY A 42 -9.90 -5.92 16.29
C GLY A 42 -10.04 -4.61 15.54
N SER A 43 -9.53 -3.56 16.16
CA SER A 43 -9.35 -2.23 15.59
C SER A 43 -7.91 -1.78 15.81
N TYR A 44 -7.35 -1.14 14.79
CA TYR A 44 -6.03 -0.54 14.84
C TYR A 44 -6.06 0.76 14.04
N ASP A 45 -5.63 1.85 14.67
CA ASP A 45 -5.43 3.13 14.00
C ASP A 45 -4.00 3.60 14.23
N LEU A 46 -3.44 4.21 13.19
CA LEU A 46 -2.13 4.83 13.24
C LEU A 46 -2.25 6.25 12.68
N ALA A 47 -1.86 7.23 13.49
CA ALA A 47 -1.63 8.60 13.06
C ALA A 47 -0.12 8.85 13.06
N ILE A 48 0.44 9.34 11.97
CA ILE A 48 1.88 9.63 11.85
C ILE A 48 2.06 10.97 11.16
N ARG A 49 3.06 11.76 11.57
CA ARG A 49 3.35 13.01 10.86
C ARG A 49 3.81 12.69 9.43
N SER A 50 3.24 13.40 8.45
CA SER A 50 3.51 13.17 7.03
C SER A 50 5.00 13.35 6.69
N ASP A 51 5.66 14.34 7.29
CA ASP A 51 7.08 14.62 7.07
C ASP A 51 7.97 13.48 7.57
N PHE A 52 7.67 12.94 8.76
CA PHE A 52 8.38 11.80 9.32
C PHE A 52 8.15 10.52 8.49
N ALA A 53 6.90 10.26 8.07
CA ALA A 53 6.60 9.13 7.19
C ALA A 53 7.33 9.25 5.84
N ARG A 54 7.37 10.45 5.25
CA ARG A 54 8.12 10.71 4.00
C ARG A 54 9.61 10.51 4.18
N CYS A 55 10.19 10.97 5.29
CA CYS A 55 11.58 10.75 5.63
C CYS A 55 11.90 9.25 5.77
N LEU A 56 11.08 8.51 6.51
CA LEU A 56 11.27 7.07 6.77
C LEU A 56 11.20 6.22 5.48
N TYR A 57 10.31 6.59 4.55
CA TYR A 57 10.09 5.84 3.31
C TYR A 57 10.80 6.43 2.07
N GLY A 58 11.47 7.59 2.19
CA GLY A 58 12.06 8.29 1.05
C GLY A 58 11.03 8.82 0.05
N PHE A 59 9.82 9.14 0.51
CA PHE A 59 8.74 9.63 -0.34
C PHE A 59 8.83 11.14 -0.59
N SER A 60 8.33 11.55 -1.75
CA SER A 60 8.15 12.96 -2.11
C SER A 60 6.84 13.52 -1.52
N ASN A 61 6.40 14.69 -1.97
CA ASN A 61 5.11 15.27 -1.57
C ASN A 61 3.88 14.72 -2.34
N ALA A 62 4.05 13.68 -3.17
CA ALA A 62 2.95 13.07 -3.91
C ALA A 62 1.98 12.26 -3.00
N PRO A 63 0.74 11.96 -3.46
CA PRO A 63 -0.23 11.20 -2.67
C PRO A 63 0.30 9.82 -2.27
N ILE A 64 0.16 9.47 -0.99
CA ILE A 64 0.57 8.19 -0.42
C ILE A 64 -0.68 7.33 -0.19
N ARG A 65 -0.64 6.07 -0.60
CA ARG A 65 -1.59 5.03 -0.18
C ARG A 65 -0.96 4.18 0.90
N ALA A 66 -1.78 3.56 1.73
CA ALA A 66 -1.34 2.55 2.68
C ALA A 66 -2.03 1.23 2.35
N SER A 67 -1.31 0.14 2.59
CA SER A 67 -1.86 -1.21 2.61
C SER A 67 -1.62 -1.78 4.01
N VAL A 68 -2.68 -2.30 4.63
CA VAL A 68 -2.60 -2.98 5.90
C VAL A 68 -2.80 -4.48 5.70
N SER A 69 -1.85 -5.26 6.20
CA SER A 69 -1.91 -6.72 6.20
C SER A 69 -1.80 -7.22 7.63
N VAL A 70 -2.55 -8.27 7.94
CA VAL A 70 -2.63 -8.85 9.27
C VAL A 70 -2.18 -10.30 9.16
N LEU A 71 -1.06 -10.62 9.81
CA LEU A 71 -0.46 -11.95 9.80
C LEU A 71 -1.05 -12.78 10.93
N SER A 72 -1.68 -13.87 10.56
CA SER A 72 -2.24 -14.90 11.44
C SER A 72 -1.15 -15.76 12.09
N SER A 73 -1.43 -16.30 13.27
CA SER A 73 -0.50 -17.21 13.98
C SER A 73 -0.26 -18.51 13.23
N ASP A 74 -1.16 -18.91 12.34
CA ASP A 74 -1.02 -20.06 11.44
C ASP A 74 -0.16 -19.74 10.19
N GLY A 75 0.41 -18.53 10.10
CA GLY A 75 1.22 -18.08 8.98
C GLY A 75 0.41 -17.55 7.80
N SER A 76 -0.93 -17.60 7.84
CA SER A 76 -1.76 -17.03 6.77
C SER A 76 -1.80 -15.50 6.87
N THR A 77 -1.70 -14.83 5.73
CA THR A 77 -1.86 -13.37 5.64
C THR A 77 -3.30 -13.02 5.29
N GLN A 78 -3.99 -12.34 6.19
CA GLN A 78 -5.27 -11.71 5.90
C GLN A 78 -5.02 -10.28 5.44
N ASN A 79 -5.33 -9.98 4.18
CA ASN A 79 -5.39 -8.60 3.71
C ASN A 79 -6.68 -8.00 4.26
N VAL A 80 -6.53 -7.08 5.21
CA VAL A 80 -7.67 -6.34 5.76
C VAL A 80 -7.85 -5.14 4.87
N SER A 81 -9.09 -4.92 4.41
CA SER A 81 -9.39 -3.72 3.63
C SER A 81 -9.02 -2.50 4.47
N THR A 82 -8.09 -1.69 3.98
CA THR A 82 -7.71 -0.44 4.63
C THR A 82 -8.89 0.52 4.47
N GLU A 83 -9.53 0.90 5.57
CA GLU A 83 -10.81 1.62 5.50
C GLU A 83 -10.63 3.07 5.06
N LEU A 84 -9.53 3.71 5.46
CA LEU A 84 -9.27 5.11 5.12
C LEU A 84 -7.79 5.45 5.31
N VAL A 85 -7.16 6.03 4.30
CA VAL A 85 -5.88 6.74 4.42
C VAL A 85 -6.17 8.20 4.12
N THR A 86 -6.12 9.05 5.14
CA THR A 86 -6.31 10.48 4.98
C THR A 86 -5.03 11.21 5.34
N GLU A 87 -4.66 12.19 4.53
CA GLU A 87 -3.63 13.16 4.89
C GLU A 87 -4.29 14.52 5.12
N LYS A 88 -4.23 15.04 6.34
CA LYS A 88 -4.80 16.34 6.71
C LYS A 88 -3.92 17.03 7.75
N ASN A 89 -3.67 18.32 7.57
CA ASN A 89 -2.89 19.16 8.50
C ASN A 89 -1.50 18.57 8.85
N GLY A 90 -0.83 17.93 7.88
CA GLY A 90 0.48 17.32 8.08
C GLY A 90 0.46 15.99 8.86
N TRP A 91 -0.71 15.39 9.05
CA TRP A 91 -0.89 14.07 9.64
C TRP A 91 -1.47 13.10 8.62
N MET A 92 -0.87 11.92 8.54
CA MET A 92 -1.42 10.77 7.85
C MET A 92 -2.09 9.86 8.87
N THR A 93 -3.36 9.53 8.65
CA THR A 93 -4.13 8.62 9.49
C THR A 93 -4.57 7.41 8.69
N LEU A 94 -4.42 6.23 9.28
CA LEU A 94 -4.90 4.97 8.73
C LEU A 94 -5.69 4.18 9.77
N SER A 95 -6.72 3.48 9.30
CA SER A 95 -7.56 2.59 10.10
C SER A 95 -7.66 1.21 9.46
N ALA A 96 -7.49 0.18 10.28
CA ALA A 96 -7.79 -1.21 9.95
C ALA A 96 -8.73 -1.78 11.02
N LYS A 97 -9.90 -2.25 10.59
CA LYS A 97 -10.94 -2.82 11.47
C LYS A 97 -11.32 -4.21 11.00
N ASN A 98 -12.07 -4.91 11.84
CA ASN A 98 -12.72 -6.19 11.53
C ASN A 98 -11.78 -7.38 11.32
N PHE A 99 -10.50 -7.25 11.72
CA PHE A 99 -9.57 -8.38 11.82
C PHE A 99 -9.82 -9.20 13.09
N THR A 100 -9.22 -10.39 13.17
CA THR A 100 -9.33 -11.26 14.36
C THR A 100 -7.99 -11.35 15.07
N PHE A 101 -8.03 -11.53 16.40
CA PHE A 101 -6.82 -11.54 17.24
C PHE A 101 -6.01 -12.83 17.17
N SER A 102 -6.48 -13.84 16.44
CA SER A 102 -5.65 -14.97 15.98
C SER A 102 -4.45 -14.51 15.14
N ALA A 103 -4.41 -13.23 14.75
CA ALA A 103 -3.35 -12.63 13.98
C ALA A 103 -2.56 -11.59 14.76
N PRO A 104 -1.36 -11.96 15.27
CA PRO A 104 -0.70 -11.13 16.25
C PRO A 104 0.12 -9.98 15.64
N THR A 105 0.25 -9.89 14.32
CA THR A 105 1.13 -8.89 13.69
C THR A 105 0.40 -8.10 12.61
N ILE A 106 0.26 -6.80 12.85
CA ILE A 106 -0.25 -5.82 11.90
C ILE A 106 0.94 -5.23 11.15
N LYS A 107 0.96 -5.36 9.83
CA LYS A 107 1.96 -4.76 8.94
C LYS A 107 1.32 -3.68 8.10
N VAL A 108 1.79 -2.45 8.27
CA VAL A 108 1.38 -1.29 7.50
C VAL A 108 2.49 -0.96 6.50
N LYS A 109 2.17 -1.01 5.22
CA LYS A 109 3.08 -0.61 4.14
C LYS A 109 2.54 0.63 3.46
N LEU A 110 3.28 1.73 3.57
CA LEU A 110 3.00 2.94 2.81
C LEU A 110 3.58 2.78 1.40
N VAL A 111 2.85 3.22 0.39
CA VAL A 111 3.24 3.22 -1.01
C VAL A 111 2.89 4.56 -1.64
N GLN A 112 3.83 5.15 -2.35
CA GLN A 112 3.59 6.38 -3.11
C GLN A 112 3.59 6.00 -4.59
N ASP A 113 2.56 6.41 -5.34
CA ASP A 113 2.64 6.34 -6.79
C ASP A 113 3.84 7.20 -7.20
N LYS A 114 4.73 6.63 -8.03
CA LYS A 114 5.97 7.31 -8.42
C LYS A 114 5.59 8.70 -8.95
N PRO A 115 6.06 9.79 -8.35
CA PRO A 115 5.92 11.09 -8.98
C PRO A 115 6.55 10.97 -10.37
N LEU A 116 5.81 11.37 -11.41
CA LEU A 116 6.39 11.63 -12.72
C LEU A 116 7.58 12.57 -12.46
N LYS A 117 8.80 12.02 -12.48
CA LYS A 117 10.00 12.84 -12.33
C LYS A 117 9.98 13.81 -13.50
N SER A 118 9.57 15.05 -13.26
CA SER A 118 10.12 16.19 -13.97
C SER A 118 11.62 16.13 -13.70
N SER A 119 12.36 15.58 -14.65
CA SER A 119 13.82 15.63 -14.62
C SER A 119 14.21 17.10 -14.76
N THR A 120 14.31 17.79 -13.63
CA THR A 120 15.03 19.06 -13.53
C THR A 120 16.41 18.71 -13.02
N GLU A 121 17.19 18.09 -13.91
CA GLU A 121 18.63 17.99 -13.74
C GLU A 121 19.23 19.33 -14.22
N PRO A 122 20.14 19.97 -13.45
CA PRO A 122 20.76 21.22 -13.85
C PRO A 122 21.50 21.07 -15.19
N SER A 123 21.11 21.92 -16.14
CA SER A 123 21.69 22.12 -17.46
C SER A 123 23.22 22.03 -17.46
N LYS A 124 23.76 20.97 -18.09
CA LYS A 124 24.99 21.05 -18.86
C LYS A 124 24.66 20.77 -20.31
N GLN A 125 24.96 21.77 -21.13
CA GLN A 125 24.66 21.90 -22.54
C GLN A 125 25.12 20.68 -23.36
N ALA A 126 24.21 20.14 -24.18
CA ALA A 126 24.51 19.79 -25.58
C ALA A 126 23.23 19.34 -26.33
N ALA A 127 22.91 20.10 -27.38
CA ALA A 127 22.12 19.78 -28.57
C ALA A 127 20.60 19.42 -28.45
N PRO A 128 19.74 20.00 -29.31
CA PRO A 128 18.30 19.79 -29.29
C PRO A 128 17.93 18.45 -29.94
N VAL A 129 17.35 17.52 -29.18
CA VAL A 129 16.80 16.27 -29.74
C VAL A 129 15.29 16.22 -29.51
N LYS A 130 14.57 16.11 -30.63
CA LYS A 130 13.13 16.16 -30.81
C LYS A 130 12.37 15.24 -29.84
N LYS A 131 11.29 15.77 -29.26
CA LYS A 131 10.28 15.04 -28.48
C LYS A 131 9.65 13.93 -29.33
N THR A 132 10.05 12.68 -29.14
CA THR A 132 9.30 11.53 -29.67
C THR A 132 8.27 11.10 -28.62
N ILE A 133 7.04 11.56 -28.80
CA ILE A 133 5.86 11.02 -28.12
C ILE A 133 5.77 9.54 -28.49
N VAL A 134 6.16 8.64 -27.59
CA VAL A 134 5.92 7.21 -27.75
C VAL A 134 4.41 6.99 -27.54
N LYS A 135 3.66 7.03 -28.64
CA LYS A 135 2.25 6.66 -28.68
C LYS A 135 2.13 5.18 -28.27
N VAL A 136 1.79 4.93 -27.02
CA VAL A 136 1.45 3.58 -26.55
C VAL A 136 0.11 3.20 -27.18
N LYS A 137 0.11 2.20 -28.07
CA LYS A 137 -1.12 1.64 -28.63
C LYS A 137 -1.55 0.48 -27.73
N VAL A 138 -2.85 0.36 -27.49
CA VAL A 138 -3.45 -0.76 -26.75
C VAL A 138 -4.26 -1.58 -27.75
N ILE A 139 -4.01 -2.89 -27.80
CA ILE A 139 -4.77 -3.83 -28.63
C ILE A 139 -5.52 -4.82 -27.74
N ASN A 140 -6.71 -5.21 -28.20
CA ASN A 140 -7.48 -6.29 -27.59
C ASN A 140 -7.19 -7.58 -28.36
N CYS A 141 -6.73 -8.60 -27.64
CA CYS A 141 -6.38 -9.91 -28.18
C CYS A 141 -7.38 -10.94 -27.67
N VAL A 142 -7.99 -11.70 -28.56
CA VAL A 142 -9.02 -12.69 -28.24
C VAL A 142 -8.61 -14.10 -28.64
N ASN A 143 -8.85 -15.08 -27.78
CA ASN A 143 -8.71 -16.50 -28.07
C ASN A 143 -9.98 -17.21 -27.61
N GLY A 144 -10.89 -17.51 -28.55
CA GLY A 144 -12.23 -18.01 -28.25
C GLY A 144 -13.01 -17.04 -27.36
N LYS A 145 -13.46 -17.49 -26.18
CA LYS A 145 -14.20 -16.68 -25.19
C LYS A 145 -13.29 -15.83 -24.29
N MET A 146 -11.97 -16.01 -24.33
CA MET A 146 -11.03 -15.24 -23.50
C MET A 146 -10.53 -13.99 -24.23
N SER A 147 -10.50 -12.85 -23.54
CA SER A 147 -9.92 -11.61 -24.04
C SER A 147 -8.79 -11.10 -23.13
N LYS A 148 -7.74 -10.53 -23.73
CA LYS A 148 -6.59 -9.94 -23.05
C LYS A 148 -6.23 -8.60 -23.69
N LYS A 149 -5.99 -7.58 -22.87
CA LYS A 149 -5.49 -6.27 -23.30
C LYS A 149 -3.96 -6.26 -23.28
N VAL A 150 -3.34 -5.91 -24.39
CA VAL A 150 -1.88 -5.79 -24.52
C VAL A 150 -1.54 -4.33 -24.86
N SER A 151 -0.65 -3.73 -24.08
CA SER A 151 -0.19 -2.34 -24.28
C SER A 151 1.31 -2.32 -24.55
N GLY A 152 1.74 -1.49 -25.50
CA GLY A 152 3.15 -1.36 -25.86
C GLY A 152 3.35 -0.32 -26.96
N SER A 153 4.62 -0.06 -27.30
CA SER A 153 4.98 0.79 -28.45
C SER A 153 4.59 0.15 -29.79
N ASN A 154 4.59 -1.19 -29.86
CA ASN A 154 4.09 -1.96 -31.00
C ASN A 154 3.54 -3.32 -30.51
N PRO A 155 2.34 -3.35 -29.89
CA PRO A 155 1.86 -4.54 -29.22
C PRO A 155 1.47 -5.63 -30.24
N LYS A 156 1.78 -6.89 -29.92
CA LYS A 156 1.35 -8.08 -30.68
C LYS A 156 0.59 -9.01 -29.75
N CYS A 157 -0.39 -9.72 -30.30
CA CYS A 157 -1.12 -10.70 -29.54
C CYS A 157 -0.24 -11.91 -29.23
N PRO A 158 -0.24 -12.41 -27.97
CA PRO A 158 0.50 -13.60 -27.60
C PRO A 158 0.01 -14.82 -28.38
N THR A 159 0.88 -15.81 -28.57
CA THR A 159 0.64 -17.02 -29.37
C THR A 159 -0.69 -17.67 -28.99
N GLY A 160 -1.58 -17.82 -29.97
CA GLY A 160 -2.95 -18.32 -29.80
C GLY A 160 -4.05 -17.26 -29.69
N TYR A 161 -3.71 -15.97 -29.55
CA TYR A 161 -4.69 -14.88 -29.54
C TYR A 161 -4.69 -14.11 -30.86
N LYS A 162 -5.87 -13.80 -31.40
CA LYS A 162 -6.07 -12.95 -32.58
C LYS A 162 -6.42 -11.53 -32.16
N ALA A 163 -5.92 -10.53 -32.89
CA ALA A 163 -6.28 -9.13 -32.64
C ALA A 163 -7.75 -8.89 -33.00
N LYS A 164 -8.44 -8.09 -32.18
CA LYS A 164 -9.78 -7.56 -32.43
C LYS A 164 -9.70 -6.09 -32.79
#